data_AF-A0A970XBD7-F1
#
_entry.id   AF-A0A970XBD7-F1
#
_cell.length_a   1.000
_cell.length_b   1.000
_cell.length_c   1.000
_cell.angle_alpha   90.00
_cell.angle_beta   90.00
_cell.angle_gamma   90.00
#
_symmetry.space_group_name_H-M   'P 1'
#
loop_
_entity.id
_entity.type
_entity.pdbx_description
1 polymer ?
#
loop_
_entity_poly.entity_id
_entity_poly.type
_entity_poly.pdbx_seq_one_letter_code
_entity_poly.pdbx_strand_id
1 'polypeptide(L)'
;MDKIAFIFSGQGAQYSGMGKALYTCSPAARRVFDMADRIRPGTSRQCFDGTPEELTVTENTQPCIFCVDLAAAAALGEAGIKADMLAGFSLGEIAALAYSGAVTYESGFELVCRRAQHMQKASQKAPAAMAAVLKLSDDEVVALTKEFDYVYAVNFNSPGQVVVSGPPDALEAFKTRVRDAGGKAMPLKVSGGFHSPFMAPASDAFMKELDAFTISPPSVSLYSNVTAEPYEDDYRYLLYQQIKSPVQWWRTVENMIENGAGTFIEVGPGKVLSGLVSRISDRVRVLNVEDEASLYNTVSEVGNNA
;
A
#
# COMPACT_ATOMS: atom_id res chain seq x y z
N MET A 1 -8.53 -23.96 11.00
CA MET A 1 -7.83 -22.73 11.40
C MET A 1 -8.24 -21.67 10.41
N ASP A 2 -8.54 -20.47 10.88
CA ASP A 2 -8.84 -19.35 10.00
C ASP A 2 -7.57 -18.96 9.23
N LYS A 3 -7.73 -18.56 7.96
CA LYS A 3 -6.59 -18.20 7.11
C LYS A 3 -5.92 -16.93 7.63
N ILE A 4 -4.59 -16.88 7.53
CA ILE A 4 -3.78 -15.71 7.87
C ILE A 4 -3.55 -14.88 6.60
N ALA A 5 -4.00 -13.63 6.64
CA ALA A 5 -3.78 -12.64 5.62
C ALA A 5 -2.61 -11.73 6.00
N PHE A 6 -1.57 -11.63 5.16
CA PHE A 6 -0.59 -10.56 5.29
C PHE A 6 -1.05 -9.36 4.45
N ILE A 7 -1.09 -8.18 5.09
CA ILE A 7 -1.43 -6.92 4.42
C ILE A 7 -0.24 -5.98 4.43
N PHE A 8 0.20 -5.56 3.24
CA PHE A 8 1.43 -4.79 3.04
C PHE A 8 1.11 -3.29 2.98
N SER A 9 1.87 -2.49 3.71
CA SER A 9 1.57 -1.07 3.92
C SER A 9 1.73 -0.24 2.64
N GLY A 10 1.18 0.97 2.67
CA GLY A 10 1.23 1.91 1.56
C GLY A 10 1.88 3.23 1.93
N GLN A 11 2.05 4.10 0.94
CA GLN A 11 2.52 5.47 1.16
C GLN A 11 1.63 6.21 2.16
N GLY A 12 2.27 6.91 3.10
CA GLY A 12 1.63 7.57 4.25
C GLY A 12 1.98 6.90 5.59
N ALA A 13 2.49 5.67 5.57
CA ALA A 13 2.88 4.92 6.76
C ALA A 13 4.34 5.12 7.19
N GLN A 14 5.18 5.71 6.33
CA GLN A 14 6.61 5.89 6.58
C GLN A 14 6.90 6.84 7.74
N TYR A 15 7.95 6.53 8.51
CA TYR A 15 8.49 7.38 9.56
C TYR A 15 10.00 7.16 9.73
N SER A 16 10.70 8.13 10.30
CA SER A 16 12.15 8.03 10.57
C SER A 16 12.41 6.96 11.63
N GLY A 17 13.33 6.02 11.37
CA GLY A 17 13.65 4.91 12.27
C GLY A 17 12.94 3.59 11.92
N MET A 18 12.05 3.60 10.93
CA MET A 18 11.31 2.40 10.52
C MET A 18 12.26 1.27 10.06
N GLY A 19 11.93 0.03 10.42
CA GLY A 19 12.70 -1.16 10.04
C GLY A 19 14.04 -1.38 10.75
N LYS A 20 14.56 -0.40 11.52
CA LYS A 20 15.86 -0.52 12.22
C LYS A 20 15.88 -1.65 13.25
N ALA A 21 14.79 -1.81 13.99
CA ALA A 21 14.64 -2.90 14.96
C ALA A 21 14.60 -4.26 14.25
N LEU A 22 13.81 -4.38 13.17
CA LEU A 22 13.73 -5.61 12.36
C LEU A 22 15.09 -5.99 11.76
N TYR A 23 15.79 -5.03 11.17
CA TYR A 23 17.15 -5.22 10.66
C TYR A 23 18.11 -5.76 11.73
N THR A 24 17.94 -5.32 12.98
CA THR A 24 18.80 -5.73 14.08
C THR A 24 18.47 -7.13 14.58
N CYS A 25 17.19 -7.42 14.83
CA CYS A 25 16.75 -8.67 15.48
C CYS A 25 16.56 -9.86 14.53
N SER A 26 16.34 -9.66 13.23
CA SER A 26 16.07 -10.74 12.27
C SER A 26 17.12 -10.82 11.15
N PRO A 27 17.88 -11.93 11.03
CA PRO A 27 18.73 -12.18 9.88
C PRO A 27 17.99 -12.15 8.54
N ALA A 28 16.75 -12.62 8.48
CA ALA A 28 15.92 -12.56 7.28
C ALA A 28 15.58 -11.11 6.88
N ALA A 29 15.15 -10.28 7.83
CA ALA A 29 14.92 -8.85 7.59
C ALA A 29 16.21 -8.13 7.14
N ARG A 30 17.34 -8.44 7.79
CA ARG A 30 18.65 -7.87 7.43
C ARG A 30 19.00 -8.09 5.96
N ARG A 31 18.80 -9.32 5.45
CA ARG A 31 19.06 -9.66 4.04
C ARG A 31 18.25 -8.81 3.05
N VAL A 32 17.02 -8.41 3.41
CA VAL A 32 16.18 -7.53 2.58
C VAL A 32 16.82 -6.15 2.44
N PHE A 33 17.25 -5.55 3.55
CA PHE A 33 17.93 -4.25 3.52
C PHE A 33 19.28 -4.32 2.82
N ASP A 34 20.07 -5.38 3.06
CA ASP A 34 21.35 -5.57 2.38
C ASP A 34 21.17 -5.70 0.85
N MET A 35 20.09 -6.34 0.41
CA MET A 35 19.71 -6.43 -1.00
C MET A 35 19.35 -5.04 -1.55
N ALA A 36 18.50 -4.31 -0.84
CA ALA A 36 18.09 -2.97 -1.24
C ALA A 36 19.27 -2.00 -1.36
N ASP A 37 20.23 -2.04 -0.43
CA ASP A 37 21.42 -1.19 -0.47
C ASP A 37 22.40 -1.57 -1.59
N ARG A 38 22.44 -2.83 -2.03
CA ARG A 38 23.22 -3.21 -3.22
C ARG A 38 22.64 -2.62 -4.49
N ILE A 39 21.32 -2.57 -4.61
CA ILE A 39 20.62 -2.07 -5.81
C ILE A 39 20.52 -0.53 -5.80
N ARG A 40 20.20 0.04 -4.63
CA ARG A 40 20.04 1.49 -4.40
C ARG A 40 20.75 1.86 -3.09
N PRO A 41 22.06 2.17 -3.14
CA PRO A 41 22.85 2.49 -1.95
C PRO A 41 22.24 3.59 -1.08
N GLY A 42 22.18 3.34 0.23
CA GLY A 42 21.67 4.28 1.22
C GLY A 42 20.18 4.13 1.54
N THR A 43 19.49 3.14 0.97
CA THR A 43 18.08 2.86 1.25
C THR A 43 17.86 2.53 2.73
N SER A 44 18.73 1.72 3.35
CA SER A 44 18.62 1.43 4.80
C SER A 44 18.81 2.69 5.65
N ARG A 45 19.84 3.50 5.35
CA ARG A 45 20.09 4.79 6.01
C ARG A 45 18.89 5.73 5.90
N GLN A 46 18.23 5.78 4.74
CA GLN A 46 17.01 6.58 4.57
C GLN A 46 15.87 6.09 5.45
N CYS A 47 15.66 4.77 5.57
CA CYS A 47 14.65 4.21 6.47
C CYS A 47 14.96 4.53 7.93
N PHE A 48 16.22 4.38 8.34
CA PHE A 48 16.62 4.42 9.75
C PHE A 48 16.81 5.84 10.28
N ASP A 49 17.35 6.73 9.45
CA ASP A 49 17.82 8.05 9.89
C ASP A 49 17.40 9.19 8.93
N GLY A 50 16.57 8.90 7.92
CA GLY A 50 16.04 9.90 6.99
C GLY A 50 15.06 10.85 7.66
N THR A 51 15.02 12.11 7.20
CA THR A 51 14.07 13.09 7.76
C THR A 51 12.65 12.85 7.24
N PRO A 52 11.60 13.35 7.93
CA PRO A 52 10.24 13.29 7.41
C PRO A 52 10.11 13.88 5.99
N GLU A 53 10.79 14.98 5.71
CA GLU A 53 10.78 15.64 4.40
C GLU A 53 11.39 14.72 3.33
N GLU A 54 12.55 14.13 3.63
CA GLU A 54 13.22 13.16 2.74
C GLU A 54 12.32 11.96 2.44
N LEU A 55 11.65 11.42 3.47
CA LEU A 55 10.76 10.27 3.37
C LEU A 55 9.39 10.57 2.75
N THR A 56 9.02 11.85 2.56
CA THR A 56 7.78 12.24 1.85
C THR A 56 7.96 12.42 0.34
N VAL A 57 9.20 12.38 -0.15
CA VAL A 57 9.49 12.37 -1.59
C VAL A 57 9.18 10.98 -2.14
N THR A 58 8.26 10.87 -3.09
CA THR A 58 7.72 9.59 -3.59
C THR A 58 8.83 8.63 -4.06
N GLU A 59 9.86 9.14 -4.73
CA GLU A 59 11.06 8.40 -5.16
C GLU A 59 11.85 7.75 -4.02
N ASN A 60 11.76 8.29 -2.80
CA ASN A 60 12.33 7.71 -1.59
C ASN A 60 11.30 6.86 -0.85
N THR A 61 10.07 7.36 -0.72
CA THR A 61 9.01 6.73 0.07
C THR A 61 8.74 5.30 -0.38
N GLN A 62 8.59 5.10 -1.69
CA GLN A 62 8.17 3.80 -2.21
C GLN A 62 9.23 2.70 -2.01
N PRO A 63 10.50 2.89 -2.40
CA PRO A 63 11.54 1.89 -2.12
C PRO A 63 11.73 1.63 -0.63
N CYS A 64 11.68 2.67 0.21
CA CYS A 64 11.88 2.53 1.65
C CYS A 64 10.75 1.71 2.32
N ILE A 65 9.48 2.00 2.01
CA ILE A 65 8.36 1.22 2.55
C ILE A 65 8.41 -0.22 2.06
N PHE A 66 8.66 -0.45 0.76
CA PHE A 66 8.79 -1.80 0.21
C PHE A 66 9.83 -2.65 0.97
N CYS A 67 10.96 -2.06 1.35
CA CYS A 67 11.98 -2.74 2.15
C CYS A 67 11.47 -3.12 3.54
N VAL A 68 10.80 -2.22 4.23
CA VAL A 68 10.30 -2.45 5.59
C VAL A 68 9.17 -3.48 5.58
N ASP A 69 8.26 -3.38 4.61
CA ASP A 69 7.18 -4.35 4.34
C ASP A 69 7.74 -5.78 4.17
N LEU A 70 8.69 -5.96 3.25
CA LEU A 70 9.32 -7.27 3.02
C LEU A 70 10.17 -7.72 4.21
N ALA A 71 10.83 -6.82 4.92
CA ALA A 71 11.62 -7.15 6.10
C ALA A 71 10.73 -7.68 7.24
N ALA A 72 9.57 -7.06 7.48
CA ALA A 72 8.58 -7.53 8.44
C ALA A 72 8.01 -8.91 8.07
N ALA A 73 7.62 -9.08 6.80
CA ALA A 73 7.12 -10.36 6.30
C ALA A 73 8.19 -11.48 6.35
N ALA A 74 9.45 -11.14 6.06
CA ALA A 74 10.57 -12.07 6.14
C ALA A 74 10.89 -12.47 7.59
N ALA A 75 10.81 -11.53 8.55
CA ALA A 75 10.98 -11.83 9.98
C ALA A 75 9.89 -12.76 10.51
N LEU A 76 8.63 -12.56 10.09
CA LEU A 76 7.54 -13.50 10.39
C LEU A 76 7.79 -14.90 9.81
N GLY A 77 8.25 -14.95 8.56
CA GLY A 77 8.62 -16.21 7.90
C GLY A 77 9.75 -16.94 8.62
N GLU A 78 10.76 -16.21 9.11
CA GLU A 78 11.85 -16.72 9.94
C GLU A 78 11.34 -17.29 11.28
N ALA A 79 10.31 -16.67 11.86
CA ALA A 79 9.61 -17.16 13.05
C ALA A 79 8.58 -18.28 12.77
N GLY A 80 8.46 -18.74 11.51
CA GLY A 80 7.59 -19.87 11.13
C GLY A 80 6.15 -19.49 10.78
N ILE A 81 5.80 -18.20 10.74
CA ILE A 81 4.46 -17.73 10.36
C ILE A 81 4.43 -17.45 8.86
N LYS A 82 3.44 -18.02 8.17
CA LYS A 82 3.23 -17.85 6.72
C LYS A 82 1.83 -17.31 6.47
N ALA A 83 1.69 -16.58 5.36
CA ALA A 83 0.41 -16.11 4.87
C ALA A 83 -0.28 -17.17 4.01
N ASP A 84 -1.60 -17.25 4.12
CA ASP A 84 -2.48 -17.96 3.20
C ASP A 84 -3.05 -17.02 2.11
N MET A 85 -3.07 -15.72 2.40
CA MET A 85 -3.65 -14.67 1.56
C MET A 85 -2.81 -13.40 1.65
N LEU A 86 -2.70 -12.65 0.56
CA LEU A 86 -1.91 -11.43 0.46
C LEU A 86 -2.75 -10.31 -0.13
N ALA A 87 -2.60 -9.11 0.42
CA ALA A 87 -3.03 -7.88 -0.24
C ALA A 87 -2.06 -6.78 0.14
N GLY A 88 -1.90 -5.76 -0.69
CA GLY A 88 -1.09 -4.61 -0.32
C GLY A 88 -1.74 -3.32 -0.77
N PHE A 89 -1.53 -2.25 -0.02
CA PHE A 89 -2.17 -0.97 -0.32
C PHE A 89 -1.31 -0.16 -1.27
N SER A 90 -1.75 -0.03 -2.52
CA SER A 90 -1.05 0.67 -3.60
C SER A 90 0.37 0.09 -3.77
N LEU A 91 1.39 0.82 -3.31
CA LEU A 91 2.76 0.35 -3.25
C LEU A 91 2.89 -1.06 -2.64
N GLY A 92 2.19 -1.33 -1.54
CA GLY A 92 2.27 -2.61 -0.83
C GLY A 92 1.93 -3.80 -1.73
N GLU A 93 1.15 -3.61 -2.80
CA GLU A 93 0.82 -4.67 -3.75
C GLU A 93 2.06 -5.22 -4.45
N ILE A 94 3.09 -4.39 -4.67
CA ILE A 94 4.37 -4.84 -5.24
C ILE A 94 5.19 -5.61 -4.20
N ALA A 95 5.14 -5.21 -2.92
CA ALA A 95 5.77 -5.97 -1.84
C ALA A 95 5.10 -7.34 -1.66
N ALA A 96 3.77 -7.38 -1.72
CA ALA A 96 2.98 -8.61 -1.70
C ALA A 96 3.28 -9.51 -2.92
N LEU A 97 3.44 -8.92 -4.12
CA LEU A 97 3.86 -9.61 -5.33
C LEU A 97 5.24 -10.27 -5.15
N ALA A 98 6.21 -9.54 -4.60
CA ALA A 98 7.54 -10.07 -4.32
C ALA A 98 7.51 -11.19 -3.26
N TYR A 99 6.78 -11.00 -2.16
CA TYR A 99 6.61 -12.03 -1.12
C TYR A 99 5.97 -13.31 -1.68
N SER A 100 5.02 -13.18 -2.59
CA SER A 100 4.35 -14.33 -3.23
C SER A 100 5.25 -15.13 -4.18
N GLY A 101 6.44 -14.64 -4.50
CA GLY A 101 7.35 -15.25 -5.48
C GLY A 101 6.97 -14.98 -6.95
N ALA A 102 5.94 -14.17 -7.21
CA ALA A 102 5.58 -13.74 -8.56
C ALA A 102 6.71 -12.93 -9.23
N VAL A 103 7.48 -12.19 -8.43
CA VAL A 103 8.77 -11.60 -8.81
C VAL A 103 9.80 -11.90 -7.73
N THR A 104 11.09 -11.86 -8.07
CA THR A 104 12.14 -11.92 -7.03
C THR A 104 12.12 -10.65 -6.19
N TYR A 105 12.74 -10.68 -5.00
CA TYR A 105 12.84 -9.48 -4.16
C TYR A 105 13.64 -8.37 -4.85
N GLU A 106 14.72 -8.73 -5.56
CA GLU A 106 15.52 -7.80 -6.36
C GLU A 106 14.68 -7.17 -7.48
N SER A 107 13.96 -7.97 -8.27
CA SER A 107 13.09 -7.47 -9.34
C SER A 107 11.96 -6.61 -8.80
N GLY A 108 11.33 -7.00 -7.69
CA GLY A 108 10.32 -6.20 -7.01
C GLY A 108 10.88 -4.85 -6.53
N PHE A 109 12.10 -4.84 -5.99
CA PHE A 109 12.77 -3.62 -5.55
C PHE A 109 13.14 -2.68 -6.72
N GLU A 110 13.59 -3.23 -7.84
CA GLU A 110 13.83 -2.47 -9.06
C GLU A 110 12.52 -1.90 -9.63
N LEU A 111 11.47 -2.70 -9.68
CA LEU A 111 10.14 -2.29 -10.14
C LEU A 111 9.59 -1.12 -9.31
N VAL A 112 9.66 -1.20 -7.98
CA VAL A 112 9.20 -0.10 -7.12
C VAL A 112 10.05 1.16 -7.32
N CYS A 113 11.36 1.03 -7.48
CA CYS A 113 12.23 2.18 -7.80
C CYS A 113 11.79 2.87 -9.10
N ARG A 114 11.49 2.11 -10.16
CA ARG A 114 10.98 2.65 -11.43
C ARG A 114 9.62 3.29 -11.29
N ARG A 115 8.67 2.60 -10.64
CA ARG A 115 7.31 3.11 -10.37
C ARG A 115 7.37 4.46 -9.65
N ALA A 116 8.18 4.54 -8.60
CA ALA A 116 8.33 5.75 -7.80
C ALA A 116 8.83 6.93 -8.63
N GLN A 117 9.83 6.71 -9.49
CA GLN A 117 10.36 7.73 -10.40
C GLN A 117 9.31 8.21 -11.41
N HIS A 118 8.55 7.29 -12.02
CA HIS A 118 7.52 7.66 -12.97
C HIS A 118 6.37 8.43 -12.32
N MET A 119 5.91 7.98 -11.15
CA MET A 119 4.85 8.67 -10.40
C MET A 119 5.29 10.04 -9.91
N GLN A 120 6.51 10.18 -9.38
CA GLN A 120 7.06 11.47 -8.97
C GLN A 120 7.14 12.47 -10.14
N LYS A 121 7.62 12.01 -11.31
CA LYS A 121 7.67 12.83 -12.54
C LYS A 121 6.28 13.23 -13.02
N ALA A 122 5.28 12.35 -12.95
CA ALA A 122 3.90 12.67 -13.31
C ALA A 122 3.31 13.71 -12.35
N SER A 123 3.51 13.56 -11.04
CA SER A 123 3.05 14.53 -10.03
C SER A 123 3.67 15.92 -10.21
N GLN A 124 4.91 16.01 -10.68
CA GLN A 124 5.57 17.29 -10.97
C GLN A 124 5.01 17.96 -12.25
N LYS A 125 4.57 17.17 -13.24
CA LYS A 125 3.99 17.68 -14.49
C LYS A 125 2.54 18.12 -14.35
N ALA A 126 1.77 17.43 -13.52
CA ALA A 126 0.37 17.72 -13.26
C ALA A 126 0.16 17.90 -11.74
N PRO A 127 0.33 19.13 -11.22
CA PRO A 127 0.10 19.42 -9.82
C PRO A 127 -1.34 19.07 -9.41
N ALA A 128 -1.47 18.11 -8.52
CA ALA A 128 -2.73 17.66 -7.95
C ALA A 128 -2.50 17.31 -6.47
N ALA A 129 -3.57 17.35 -5.70
CA ALA A 129 -3.58 16.99 -4.29
C ALA A 129 -4.60 15.87 -4.04
N MET A 130 -4.62 15.39 -2.80
CA MET A 130 -5.56 14.37 -2.35
C MET A 130 -6.20 14.78 -1.02
N ALA A 131 -7.45 14.36 -0.81
CA ALA A 131 -8.17 14.60 0.44
C ALA A 131 -9.00 13.38 0.84
N ALA A 132 -8.97 13.01 2.11
CA ALA A 132 -9.86 12.01 2.68
C ALA A 132 -11.22 12.65 3.00
N VAL A 133 -12.29 12.13 2.41
CA VAL A 133 -13.68 12.44 2.69
C VAL A 133 -14.21 11.44 3.70
N LEU A 134 -14.86 11.96 4.74
CA LEU A 134 -15.43 11.23 5.85
C LEU A 134 -16.90 11.60 6.02
N LYS A 135 -17.68 10.70 6.65
CA LYS A 135 -19.09 10.89 7.02
C LYS A 135 -20.09 11.01 5.86
N LEU A 136 -19.67 10.64 4.66
CA LEU A 136 -20.55 10.44 3.51
C LEU A 136 -20.36 9.02 3.02
N SER A 137 -21.40 8.44 2.43
CA SER A 137 -21.30 7.16 1.72
C SER A 137 -20.47 7.29 0.45
N ASP A 138 -19.95 6.16 -0.04
CA ASP A 138 -19.12 6.12 -1.25
C ASP A 138 -19.88 6.65 -2.47
N ASP A 139 -21.16 6.31 -2.61
CA ASP A 139 -22.04 6.79 -3.68
C ASP A 139 -22.24 8.31 -3.61
N GLU A 140 -22.42 8.88 -2.41
CA GLU A 140 -22.51 10.33 -2.23
C GLU A 140 -21.20 11.00 -2.64
N VAL A 141 -20.04 10.48 -2.20
CA VAL A 141 -18.73 11.03 -2.60
C VAL A 141 -18.56 10.97 -4.11
N VAL A 142 -18.83 9.82 -4.74
CA VAL A 142 -18.74 9.65 -6.19
C VAL A 142 -19.69 10.62 -6.92
N ALA A 143 -20.92 10.78 -6.45
CA ALA A 143 -21.86 11.75 -7.02
C ALA A 143 -21.31 13.19 -6.93
N LEU A 144 -20.76 13.57 -5.78
CA LEU A 144 -20.14 14.89 -5.60
C LEU A 144 -18.95 15.11 -6.54
N THR A 145 -18.12 14.09 -6.78
CA THR A 145 -16.96 14.25 -7.68
C THR A 145 -17.38 14.60 -9.11
N LYS A 146 -18.57 14.17 -9.56
CA LYS A 146 -19.11 14.49 -10.88
C LYS A 146 -19.55 15.95 -11.03
N GLU A 147 -19.67 16.70 -9.93
CA GLU A 147 -19.96 18.14 -9.96
C GLU A 147 -18.72 18.99 -10.28
N PHE A 148 -17.53 18.40 -10.30
CA PHE A 148 -16.25 19.10 -10.46
C PHE A 148 -15.40 18.48 -11.57
N ASP A 149 -14.80 19.33 -12.40
CA ASP A 149 -13.85 18.88 -13.39
C ASP A 149 -12.58 18.34 -12.72
N TYR A 150 -12.14 17.17 -13.17
CA TYR A 150 -10.91 16.52 -12.74
C TYR A 150 -10.80 16.20 -11.24
N VAL A 151 -11.93 16.05 -10.54
CA VAL A 151 -11.96 15.45 -9.20
C VAL A 151 -12.40 14.00 -9.31
N TYR A 152 -11.63 13.09 -8.73
CA TYR A 152 -11.84 11.65 -8.84
C TYR A 152 -11.85 11.02 -7.45
N ALA A 153 -12.76 10.08 -7.19
CA ALA A 153 -12.64 9.16 -6.07
C ALA A 153 -11.58 8.11 -6.41
N VAL A 154 -10.60 7.93 -5.55
CA VAL A 154 -9.36 7.21 -5.86
C VAL A 154 -8.97 6.14 -4.84
N ASN A 155 -9.45 6.23 -3.59
CA ASN A 155 -9.26 5.13 -2.64
C ASN A 155 -10.56 4.91 -1.86
N PHE A 156 -11.09 3.70 -1.92
CA PHE A 156 -12.25 3.26 -1.15
C PHE A 156 -11.74 2.46 0.05
N ASN A 157 -11.47 3.17 1.16
CA ASN A 157 -10.65 2.61 2.24
C ASN A 157 -11.45 1.81 3.26
N SER A 158 -12.65 2.27 3.61
CA SER A 158 -13.54 1.64 4.58
C SER A 158 -14.92 2.30 4.47
N PRO A 159 -15.98 1.73 5.07
CA PRO A 159 -17.28 2.39 5.11
C PRO A 159 -17.16 3.86 5.58
N GLY A 160 -17.57 4.79 4.74
CA GLY A 160 -17.57 6.22 5.05
C GLY A 160 -16.19 6.89 5.06
N GLN A 161 -15.17 6.28 4.43
CA GLN A 161 -13.86 6.88 4.18
C GLN A 161 -13.41 6.66 2.74
N VAL A 162 -13.54 7.69 1.92
CA VAL A 162 -13.09 7.72 0.53
C VAL A 162 -12.02 8.79 0.35
N VAL A 163 -10.93 8.49 -0.35
CA VAL A 163 -9.96 9.52 -0.75
C VAL A 163 -10.30 10.00 -2.15
N VAL A 164 -10.28 11.32 -2.33
CA VAL A 164 -10.41 11.96 -3.64
C VAL A 164 -9.07 12.58 -4.07
N SER A 165 -8.89 12.71 -5.38
CA SER A 165 -7.77 13.41 -6.00
C SER A 165 -8.28 14.46 -6.97
N GLY A 166 -7.60 15.62 -7.02
CA GLY A 166 -7.94 16.69 -7.93
C GLY A 166 -6.94 17.85 -7.92
N PRO A 167 -7.09 18.83 -8.81
CA PRO A 167 -6.39 20.10 -8.74
C PRO A 167 -6.64 20.79 -7.39
N PRO A 168 -5.65 21.48 -6.80
CA PRO A 168 -5.80 22.08 -5.47
C PRO A 168 -7.00 23.03 -5.33
N ASP A 169 -7.25 23.86 -6.34
CA ASP A 169 -8.36 24.81 -6.43
C ASP A 169 -9.72 24.11 -6.53
N ALA A 170 -9.83 23.10 -7.40
CA ALA A 170 -11.02 22.26 -7.51
C ALA A 170 -11.30 21.52 -6.18
N LEU A 171 -10.26 21.05 -5.50
CA LEU A 171 -10.39 20.41 -4.20
C LEU A 171 -10.82 21.37 -3.09
N GLU A 172 -10.43 22.65 -3.10
CA GLU A 172 -10.96 23.63 -2.14
C GLU A 172 -12.49 23.79 -2.28
N ALA A 173 -12.97 23.91 -3.52
CA ALA A 173 -14.40 24.02 -3.80
C ALA A 173 -15.14 22.72 -3.45
N PHE A 174 -14.58 21.56 -3.83
CA PHE A 174 -15.10 20.25 -3.48
C PHE A 174 -15.20 20.05 -1.96
N LYS A 175 -14.18 20.45 -1.19
CA LYS A 175 -14.19 20.36 0.29
C LYS A 175 -15.34 21.18 0.91
N THR A 176 -15.63 22.35 0.33
CA THR A 176 -16.78 23.16 0.73
C THR A 176 -18.09 22.42 0.45
N ARG A 177 -18.24 21.87 -0.75
CA ARG A 177 -19.43 21.10 -1.14
C ARG A 177 -19.65 19.85 -0.28
N VAL A 178 -18.57 19.15 0.09
CA VAL A 178 -18.61 18.01 1.02
C VAL A 178 -19.13 18.45 2.40
N ARG A 179 -18.65 19.59 2.92
CA ARG A 179 -19.12 20.12 4.21
C ARG A 179 -20.61 20.46 4.14
N ASP A 180 -21.05 21.07 3.04
CA ASP A 180 -22.45 21.46 2.86
C ASP A 180 -23.37 20.23 2.71
N ALA A 181 -22.83 19.08 2.26
CA ALA A 181 -23.51 17.78 2.27
C ALA A 181 -23.48 17.06 3.64
N GLY A 182 -22.88 17.67 4.68
CA GLY A 182 -22.74 17.06 6.02
C GLY A 182 -21.47 16.21 6.22
N GLY A 183 -20.62 16.12 5.20
CA GLY A 183 -19.35 15.41 5.24
C GLY A 183 -18.21 16.22 5.88
N LYS A 184 -17.04 15.59 5.97
CA LYS A 184 -15.78 16.25 6.34
C LYS A 184 -14.68 15.83 5.38
N ALA A 185 -13.97 16.77 4.79
CA ALA A 185 -12.82 16.48 3.96
C ALA A 185 -11.51 16.99 4.59
N MET A 186 -10.48 16.15 4.59
CA MET A 186 -9.18 16.43 5.21
C MET A 186 -8.05 16.25 4.19
N PRO A 187 -7.17 17.24 3.99
CA PRO A 187 -6.07 17.13 3.04
C PRO A 187 -5.08 16.05 3.47
N LEU A 188 -4.56 15.30 2.51
CA LEU A 188 -3.47 14.34 2.71
C LEU A 188 -2.12 14.99 2.43
N LYS A 189 -1.10 14.62 3.20
CA LYS A 189 0.28 15.11 3.04
C LYS A 189 1.02 14.31 1.96
N VAL A 190 0.54 14.40 0.72
CA VAL A 190 1.11 13.72 -0.44
C VAL A 190 1.29 14.69 -1.60
N SER A 191 2.32 14.44 -2.41
CA SER A 191 2.68 15.25 -3.57
C SER A 191 2.26 14.54 -4.87
N GLY A 192 0.97 14.58 -5.19
CA GLY A 192 0.45 13.99 -6.42
C GLY A 192 -1.04 13.68 -6.41
N GLY A 193 -1.60 13.53 -7.60
CA GLY A 193 -2.96 13.03 -7.80
C GLY A 193 -2.98 11.54 -8.08
N PHE A 194 -2.58 10.73 -7.10
CA PHE A 194 -2.40 9.28 -7.28
C PHE A 194 -3.71 8.55 -7.56
N HIS A 195 -3.62 7.39 -8.24
CA HIS A 195 -4.77 6.51 -8.53
C HIS A 195 -5.87 7.18 -9.36
N SER A 196 -5.48 8.18 -10.15
CA SER A 196 -6.37 8.96 -11.01
C SER A 196 -5.78 9.09 -12.43
N PRO A 197 -6.54 9.65 -13.39
CA PRO A 197 -6.03 9.96 -14.73
C PRO A 197 -4.78 10.85 -14.76
N PHE A 198 -4.49 11.63 -13.71
CA PHE A 198 -3.24 12.41 -13.62
C PHE A 198 -1.98 11.53 -13.67
N MET A 199 -2.10 10.26 -13.28
CA MET A 199 -1.00 9.29 -13.30
C MET A 199 -0.91 8.50 -14.62
N ALA A 200 -1.75 8.79 -15.63
CA ALA A 200 -1.68 8.11 -16.92
C ALA A 200 -0.27 8.14 -17.55
N PRO A 201 0.47 9.27 -17.56
CA PRO A 201 1.85 9.28 -18.07
C PRO A 201 2.81 8.37 -17.29
N ALA A 202 2.61 8.21 -15.97
CA ALA A 202 3.42 7.32 -15.15
C ALA A 202 3.07 5.86 -15.43
N SER A 203 1.77 5.55 -15.54
CA SER A 203 1.25 4.23 -15.89
C SER A 203 1.78 3.78 -17.25
N ASP A 204 1.69 4.62 -18.29
CA ASP A 204 2.17 4.29 -19.64
C ASP A 204 3.69 4.11 -19.73
N ALA A 205 4.45 4.87 -18.93
CA ALA A 205 5.89 4.66 -18.83
C ALA A 205 6.23 3.35 -18.09
N PHE A 206 5.51 3.06 -16.99
CA PHE A 206 5.71 1.86 -16.20
C PHE A 206 5.40 0.59 -16.98
N MET A 207 4.36 0.59 -17.84
CA MET A 207 4.05 -0.56 -18.70
C MET A 207 5.25 -1.00 -19.55
N LYS A 208 6.01 -0.04 -20.09
CA LYS A 208 7.19 -0.33 -20.92
C LYS A 208 8.33 -0.95 -20.10
N GLU A 209 8.44 -0.58 -18.82
CA GLU A 209 9.42 -1.17 -17.91
C GLU A 209 9.02 -2.61 -17.53
N LEU A 210 7.72 -2.91 -17.39
CA LEU A 210 7.21 -4.24 -17.04
C LEU A 210 7.60 -5.34 -18.06
N ASP A 211 7.89 -4.97 -19.30
CA ASP A 211 8.37 -5.89 -20.34
C ASP A 211 9.76 -6.47 -20.01
N ALA A 212 10.57 -5.77 -19.21
CA ALA A 212 11.89 -6.23 -18.80
C ALA A 212 11.85 -7.23 -17.62
N PHE A 213 10.69 -7.41 -16.97
CA PHE A 213 10.56 -8.25 -15.78
C PHE A 213 9.73 -9.49 -16.09
N THR A 214 10.13 -10.62 -15.53
CA THR A 214 9.29 -11.83 -15.52
C THR A 214 8.37 -11.78 -14.32
N ILE A 215 7.05 -11.76 -14.57
CA ILE A 215 6.03 -11.85 -13.53
C ILE A 215 5.34 -13.20 -13.66
N SER A 216 5.51 -14.04 -12.65
CA SER A 216 4.98 -15.39 -12.56
C SER A 216 3.69 -15.41 -11.74
N PRO A 217 2.88 -16.48 -11.82
CA PRO A 217 1.74 -16.65 -10.93
C PRO A 217 2.15 -16.59 -9.44
N PRO A 218 1.46 -15.81 -8.60
CA PRO A 218 1.67 -15.80 -7.16
C PRO A 218 1.52 -17.19 -6.54
N SER A 219 2.45 -17.60 -5.68
CA SER A 219 2.34 -18.89 -4.96
C SER A 219 1.34 -18.87 -3.79
N VAL A 220 0.89 -17.67 -3.42
CA VAL A 220 -0.13 -17.41 -2.39
C VAL A 220 -1.17 -16.47 -3.00
N SER A 221 -2.45 -16.64 -2.64
CA SER A 221 -3.55 -15.85 -3.20
C SER A 221 -3.34 -14.35 -2.94
N LEU A 222 -2.98 -13.61 -3.99
CA LEU A 222 -2.73 -12.16 -3.96
C LEU A 222 -3.94 -11.41 -4.52
N TYR A 223 -4.45 -10.40 -3.81
CA TYR A 223 -5.60 -9.60 -4.23
C TYR A 223 -5.17 -8.30 -4.90
N SER A 224 -5.80 -7.96 -6.02
CA SER A 224 -5.54 -6.71 -6.74
C SER A 224 -6.30 -5.54 -6.15
N ASN A 225 -5.67 -4.37 -6.06
CA ASN A 225 -6.36 -3.14 -5.72
C ASN A 225 -7.36 -2.67 -6.78
N VAL A 226 -7.19 -3.08 -8.05
CA VAL A 226 -8.06 -2.63 -9.15
C VAL A 226 -9.38 -3.40 -9.15
N THR A 227 -9.32 -4.72 -9.02
CA THR A 227 -10.49 -5.60 -9.12
C THR A 227 -11.06 -6.00 -7.77
N ALA A 228 -10.28 -5.85 -6.68
CA ALA A 228 -10.54 -6.43 -5.37
C ALA A 228 -10.62 -7.97 -5.33
N GLU A 229 -10.25 -8.65 -6.42
CA GLU A 229 -10.25 -10.10 -6.54
C GLU A 229 -8.81 -10.66 -6.57
N PRO A 230 -8.63 -11.97 -6.33
CA PRO A 230 -7.36 -12.63 -6.56
C PRO A 230 -6.81 -12.38 -7.97
N TYR A 231 -5.48 -12.31 -8.09
CA TYR A 231 -4.77 -12.33 -9.36
C TYR A 231 -5.00 -13.69 -10.03
N GLU A 232 -5.76 -13.72 -11.14
CA GLU A 232 -5.98 -14.92 -11.95
C GLU A 232 -5.13 -14.90 -13.23
N ASP A 233 -5.12 -13.77 -13.94
CA ASP A 233 -4.34 -13.53 -15.14
C ASP A 233 -3.92 -12.06 -15.29
N ASP A 234 -3.19 -11.77 -16.38
CA ASP A 234 -2.75 -10.44 -16.81
C ASP A 234 -2.12 -9.53 -15.73
N TYR A 235 -1.20 -10.12 -14.97
CA TYR A 235 -0.55 -9.47 -13.82
C TYR A 235 0.11 -8.13 -14.17
N ARG A 236 0.71 -8.04 -15.38
CA ARG A 236 1.33 -6.81 -15.86
C ARG A 236 0.28 -5.72 -16.08
N TYR A 237 -0.84 -6.05 -16.70
CA TYR A 237 -1.91 -5.10 -16.94
C TYR A 237 -2.54 -4.60 -15.64
N LEU A 238 -2.73 -5.46 -14.63
CA LEU A 238 -3.24 -5.04 -13.33
C LEU A 238 -2.30 -4.04 -12.64
N LEU A 239 -0.98 -4.32 -12.63
CA LEU A 239 0.02 -3.40 -12.08
C LEU A 239 0.08 -2.06 -12.85
N TYR A 240 -0.06 -2.12 -14.17
CA TYR A 240 -0.17 -0.95 -15.04
C TYR A 240 -1.39 -0.09 -14.68
N GLN A 241 -2.56 -0.73 -14.57
CA GLN A 241 -3.82 -0.04 -14.28
C GLN A 241 -3.85 0.53 -12.86
N GLN A 242 -3.26 -0.16 -11.89
CA GLN A 242 -3.25 0.21 -10.48
C GLN A 242 -2.72 1.63 -10.23
N ILE A 243 -1.74 2.09 -11.03
CA ILE A 243 -1.14 3.43 -10.89
C ILE A 243 -2.17 4.55 -11.13
N LYS A 244 -3.15 4.32 -12.00
CA LYS A 244 -4.10 5.35 -12.48
C LYS A 244 -5.57 5.02 -12.22
N SER A 245 -5.84 3.93 -11.52
CA SER A 245 -7.17 3.45 -11.18
C SER A 245 -7.38 3.44 -9.67
N PRO A 246 -8.63 3.55 -9.19
CA PRO A 246 -8.91 3.57 -7.77
C PRO A 246 -8.47 2.31 -7.03
N VAL A 247 -8.07 2.45 -5.77
CA VAL A 247 -7.77 1.35 -4.85
C VAL A 247 -9.04 0.91 -4.13
N GLN A 248 -9.48 -0.31 -4.40
CA GLN A 248 -10.69 -0.93 -3.85
C GLN A 248 -10.45 -1.63 -2.51
N TRP A 249 -9.77 -0.97 -1.57
CA TRP A 249 -9.27 -1.59 -0.34
C TRP A 249 -10.37 -2.20 0.53
N TRP A 250 -11.47 -1.48 0.72
CA TRP A 250 -12.61 -1.98 1.49
C TRP A 250 -13.12 -3.29 0.90
N ARG A 251 -13.39 -3.31 -0.41
CA ARG A 251 -13.85 -4.51 -1.10
C ARG A 251 -12.82 -5.64 -1.05
N THR A 252 -11.52 -5.34 -1.17
CA THR A 252 -10.45 -6.32 -1.00
C THR A 252 -10.52 -7.03 0.34
N VAL A 253 -10.65 -6.27 1.44
CA VAL A 253 -10.74 -6.85 2.78
C VAL A 253 -12.01 -7.69 2.95
N GLU A 254 -13.16 -7.22 2.45
CA GLU A 254 -14.40 -8.01 2.47
C GLU A 254 -14.26 -9.33 1.73
N ASN A 255 -13.74 -9.30 0.50
CA ASN A 255 -13.51 -10.49 -0.30
C ASN A 255 -12.53 -11.45 0.37
N MET A 256 -11.49 -10.94 1.04
CA MET A 256 -10.56 -11.79 1.81
C MET A 256 -11.27 -12.49 2.98
N ILE A 257 -12.15 -11.79 3.69
CA ILE A 257 -12.95 -12.36 4.80
C ILE A 257 -13.92 -13.41 4.27
N GLU A 258 -14.65 -13.10 3.19
CA GLU A 258 -15.55 -14.03 2.50
C GLU A 258 -14.80 -15.31 2.06
N ASN A 259 -13.54 -15.18 1.67
CA ASN A 259 -12.66 -16.29 1.27
C ASN A 259 -11.90 -16.96 2.44
N GLY A 260 -12.26 -16.63 3.68
CA GLY A 260 -11.87 -17.35 4.90
C GLY A 260 -10.73 -16.73 5.72
N ALA A 261 -10.33 -15.48 5.44
CA ALA A 261 -9.39 -14.76 6.31
C ALA A 261 -10.04 -14.45 7.66
N GLY A 262 -9.46 -14.96 8.75
CA GLY A 262 -9.87 -14.61 10.12
C GLY A 262 -8.79 -13.91 10.94
N THR A 263 -7.55 -13.88 10.46
CA THR A 263 -6.47 -13.08 11.05
C THR A 263 -5.79 -12.24 9.96
N PHE A 264 -5.75 -10.94 10.14
CA PHE A 264 -4.97 -10.01 9.33
C PHE A 264 -3.72 -9.58 10.10
N ILE A 265 -2.57 -9.61 9.44
CA ILE A 265 -1.29 -9.16 9.98
C ILE A 265 -0.76 -8.06 9.05
N GLU A 266 -0.77 -6.81 9.52
CA GLU A 266 -0.13 -5.71 8.80
C GLU A 266 1.39 -5.85 8.90
N VAL A 267 2.06 -5.99 7.76
CA VAL A 267 3.51 -6.11 7.66
C VAL A 267 4.05 -4.85 7.00
N GLY A 268 4.87 -4.10 7.74
CA GLY A 268 5.33 -2.78 7.30
C GLY A 268 5.32 -1.75 8.41
N PRO A 269 5.72 -0.50 8.12
CA PRO A 269 5.69 0.58 9.10
C PRO A 269 4.25 0.93 9.52
N GLY A 270 4.04 1.20 10.81
CA GLY A 270 2.77 1.72 11.32
C GLY A 270 1.63 0.71 11.39
N LYS A 271 0.41 1.25 11.53
CA LYS A 271 -0.82 0.49 11.80
C LYS A 271 -2.04 0.99 11.02
N VAL A 272 -1.80 1.58 9.84
CA VAL A 272 -2.86 2.26 9.08
C VAL A 272 -3.88 1.24 8.58
N LEU A 273 -3.41 0.14 7.98
CA LEU A 273 -4.28 -0.88 7.42
C LEU A 273 -4.99 -1.66 8.52
N SER A 274 -4.33 -1.89 9.66
CA SER A 274 -4.93 -2.48 10.86
C SER A 274 -6.16 -1.67 11.28
N GLY A 275 -6.02 -0.33 11.35
CA GLY A 275 -7.14 0.56 11.67
C GLY A 275 -8.26 0.54 10.63
N LEU A 276 -7.95 0.38 9.34
CA LEU A 276 -8.95 0.23 8.28
C LEU A 276 -9.69 -1.11 8.38
N VAL A 277 -8.97 -2.22 8.58
CA VAL A 277 -9.58 -3.55 8.74
C VAL A 277 -10.53 -3.57 9.94
N SER A 278 -10.14 -3.02 11.09
CA SER A 278 -11.02 -2.94 12.27
C SER A 278 -12.26 -2.05 12.06
N ARG A 279 -12.25 -1.12 11.09
CA ARG A 279 -13.45 -0.35 10.70
C ARG A 279 -14.35 -1.11 9.74
N ILE A 280 -13.78 -1.99 8.93
CA ILE A 280 -14.51 -2.81 7.96
C ILE A 280 -15.19 -3.98 8.66
N SER A 281 -14.51 -4.62 9.61
CA SER A 281 -15.03 -5.79 10.32
C SER A 281 -14.51 -5.88 11.76
N ASP A 282 -15.42 -6.19 12.68
CA ASP A 282 -15.14 -6.51 14.08
C ASP A 282 -14.99 -8.03 14.32
N ARG A 283 -15.16 -8.85 13.27
CA ARG A 283 -15.17 -10.32 13.36
C ARG A 283 -13.82 -10.97 13.13
N VAL A 284 -12.81 -10.19 12.79
CA VAL A 284 -11.47 -10.68 12.46
C VAL A 284 -10.45 -10.20 13.46
N ARG A 285 -9.43 -11.02 13.68
CA ARG A 285 -8.28 -10.61 14.48
C ARG A 285 -7.36 -9.75 13.62
N VAL A 286 -6.84 -8.68 14.21
CA VAL A 286 -5.91 -7.75 13.56
C VAL A 286 -4.65 -7.64 14.39
N LEU A 287 -3.51 -7.96 13.78
CA LEU A 287 -2.17 -7.86 14.35
C LEU A 287 -1.29 -7.01 13.42
N ASN A 288 -0.10 -6.64 13.89
CA ASN A 288 0.87 -5.90 13.08
C ASN A 288 2.31 -6.28 13.41
N VAL A 289 3.22 -6.09 12.46
CA VAL A 289 4.67 -6.24 12.62
C VAL A 289 5.39 -5.09 11.92
N GLU A 290 5.95 -4.19 12.73
CA GLU A 290 6.77 -3.06 12.28
C GLU A 290 8.15 -3.01 12.98
N ASP A 291 8.29 -3.71 14.10
CA ASP A 291 9.46 -3.74 14.98
C ASP A 291 9.58 -5.08 15.74
N GLU A 292 10.58 -5.21 16.60
CA GLU A 292 10.84 -6.41 17.40
C GLU A 292 9.69 -6.73 18.40
N ALA A 293 9.11 -5.70 19.03
CA ALA A 293 8.07 -5.89 20.03
C ALA A 293 6.76 -6.38 19.38
N SER A 294 6.37 -5.78 18.27
CA SER A 294 5.20 -6.17 17.48
C SER A 294 5.38 -7.53 16.81
N LEU A 295 6.60 -7.87 16.37
CA LEU A 295 6.94 -9.23 15.92
C LEU A 295 6.73 -10.27 17.03
N TYR A 296 7.33 -10.06 18.20
CA TYR A 296 7.18 -11.00 19.33
C TYR A 296 5.72 -11.16 19.74
N ASN A 297 4.98 -10.06 19.85
CA ASN A 297 3.56 -10.09 20.18
C ASN A 297 2.76 -10.90 19.16
N THR A 298 2.96 -10.63 17.86
CA THR A 298 2.26 -11.35 16.78
C THR A 298 2.59 -12.84 16.80
N VAL A 299 3.86 -13.22 17.02
CA VAL A 299 4.28 -14.62 17.11
C VAL A 299 3.61 -15.33 18.28
N SER A 300 3.56 -14.68 19.45
CA SER A 300 2.89 -15.22 20.63
C SER A 300 1.38 -15.41 20.39
N GLU A 301 0.70 -14.40 19.85
CA GLU A 301 -0.75 -14.42 19.58
C GLU A 301 -1.15 -15.49 18.55
N VAL A 302 -0.34 -15.68 17.51
CA VAL A 302 -0.58 -16.73 16.50
C VAL A 302 -0.26 -18.11 17.09
N GLY A 303 0.86 -18.26 17.79
CA GLY A 303 1.30 -19.52 18.38
C GLY A 303 0.40 -20.07 19.49
N ASN A 304 -0.23 -19.20 20.28
CA ASN A 304 -1.19 -19.61 21.32
C ASN A 304 -2.54 -20.13 20.77
N ASN A 305 -2.78 -20.00 19.46
CA ASN A 305 -4.03 -20.35 18.80
C ASN A 305 -3.83 -21.41 17.67
N ALA A 306 -2.65 -22.02 17.58
CA ALA A 306 -2.31 -23.11 16.66
C ALA A 306 -2.46 -24.49 17.30
#